data_AF-A0A0M3JQ83-F1
#
_entry.id   AF-A0A0M3JQ83-F1
#
_cell.length_a   1.000
_cell.length_b   1.000
_cell.length_c   1.000
_cell.angle_alpha   90.00
_cell.angle_beta   90.00
_cell.angle_gamma   90.00
#
_symmetry.space_group_name_H-M   'P 1'
#
loop_
_entity.id
_entity.type
_entity.pdbx_description
1 polymer ?
#
loop_
_entity_poly.entity_id
_entity_poly.type
_entity_poly.pdbx_seq_one_letter_code
_entity_poly.pdbx_strand_id
1 'polypeptide(L)'
;MKDEGKHFLQFVPLKEPRSETFTVLAEDKEIADFDQSKFVFTDVTFDATDQDRTVVVREPDGVLRTALPEEHDRMNRIYYEQPNRPVFEPPLFSYPHLQ
;
A
#
# COMPACT_ATOMS: atom_id res chain seq x y z
N MET A 1 19.80 -0.31 32.00
CA MET A 1 20.13 -1.65 31.45
C MET A 1 19.00 -2.67 31.50
N LYS A 2 18.48 -3.10 32.66
CA LYS A 2 17.38 -4.11 32.68
C LYS A 2 16.10 -3.62 31.98
N ASP A 3 15.72 -2.37 32.18
CA ASP A 3 14.50 -1.82 31.60
C ASP A 3 14.65 -1.46 30.11
N GLU A 4 15.82 -0.96 29.71
CA GLU A 4 16.17 -0.77 28.29
C GLU A 4 16.16 -2.11 27.55
N GLY A 5 16.73 -3.16 28.14
CA GLY A 5 16.69 -4.52 27.56
C GLY A 5 15.26 -5.03 27.39
N LYS A 6 14.38 -4.80 28.36
CA LYS A 6 12.96 -5.14 28.24
C LYS A 6 12.25 -4.36 27.13
N HIS A 7 12.67 -3.13 26.85
CA HIS A 7 12.10 -2.32 25.77
C HIS A 7 12.51 -2.84 24.38
N PHE A 8 13.80 -3.15 24.18
CA PHE A 8 14.28 -3.66 22.89
C PHE A 8 13.88 -5.11 22.59
N LEU A 9 13.63 -5.92 23.63
CA LEU A 9 13.22 -7.32 23.50
C LEU A 9 11.69 -7.50 23.48
N GLN A 10 10.92 -6.44 23.26
CA GLN A 10 9.47 -6.57 23.07
C GLN A 10 9.19 -7.32 21.78
N PHE A 11 8.34 -8.36 21.86
CA PHE A 11 7.90 -9.08 20.68
C PHE A 11 7.05 -8.18 19.80
N VAL A 12 7.29 -8.25 18.49
CA VAL A 12 6.39 -7.66 17.49
C VAL A 12 5.06 -8.40 17.57
N PRO A 13 3.91 -7.70 17.59
CA PRO A 13 2.61 -8.34 17.64
C PRO A 13 2.38 -9.19 16.38
N LEU A 14 2.00 -10.45 16.58
CA LEU A 14 1.62 -11.34 15.49
C LEU A 14 0.28 -10.88 14.90
N LYS A 15 0.21 -10.73 13.58
CA LYS A 15 -0.99 -10.35 12.84
C LYS A 15 -1.31 -11.38 11.77
N GLU A 16 -2.59 -11.56 11.50
CA GLU A 16 -3.06 -12.36 10.37
C GLU A 16 -2.78 -11.64 9.03
N PRO A 17 -2.62 -12.38 7.92
CA PRO A 17 -2.49 -11.80 6.60
C PRO A 17 -3.68 -10.87 6.26
N ARG A 18 -3.40 -9.77 5.56
CA ARG A 18 -4.44 -8.86 5.07
C ARG A 18 -5.26 -9.54 3.96
N SER A 19 -6.55 -9.22 3.90
CA SER A 19 -7.40 -9.63 2.79
C SER A 19 -7.04 -8.85 1.52
N GLU A 20 -7.02 -9.53 0.37
CA GLU A 20 -6.81 -8.94 -0.96
C GLU A 20 -8.14 -8.53 -1.63
N THR A 21 -9.15 -8.23 -0.82
CA THR A 21 -10.44 -7.77 -1.34
C THR A 21 -10.42 -6.26 -1.56
N PHE A 22 -11.13 -5.82 -2.60
CA PHE A 22 -11.38 -4.41 -2.87
C PHE A 22 -12.88 -4.16 -2.91
N THR A 23 -13.28 -2.91 -2.66
CA THR A 23 -14.67 -2.47 -2.77
C THR A 23 -14.81 -1.56 -3.98
N VAL A 24 -15.84 -1.78 -4.79
CA VAL A 24 -16.20 -0.88 -5.90
C VAL A 24 -16.97 0.30 -5.34
N LEU A 25 -16.50 1.51 -5.66
CA LEU A 25 -17.09 2.77 -5.23
C LEU A 25 -18.03 3.36 -6.29
N ALA A 26 -17.67 3.20 -7.57
CA ALA A 26 -18.46 3.68 -8.70
C ALA A 26 -18.12 2.90 -9.98
N GLU A 27 -19.07 2.87 -10.93
CA GLU A 27 -18.89 2.28 -12.26
C GLU A 27 -19.35 3.29 -13.31
N ASP A 28 -18.40 3.90 -14.02
CA ASP A 28 -18.67 4.97 -14.98
C ASP A 28 -18.33 4.50 -16.40
N LYS A 29 -19.29 3.88 -17.08
CA LYS A 29 -19.07 3.30 -18.44
C LYS A 29 -18.77 4.33 -19.52
N GLU A 30 -19.13 5.59 -19.29
CA GLU A 30 -18.90 6.68 -20.25
C GLU A 30 -17.42 7.04 -20.41
N ILE A 31 -16.60 6.72 -19.40
CA ILE A 31 -15.15 6.96 -19.40
C ILE A 31 -14.34 5.67 -19.55
N ALA A 32 -15.02 4.54 -19.83
CA ALA A 32 -14.35 3.29 -20.15
C ALA A 32 -13.51 3.45 -21.44
N ASP A 33 -12.38 2.77 -21.49
CA ASP A 33 -11.41 2.79 -22.60
C ASP A 33 -10.85 4.20 -22.93
N PHE A 34 -10.94 5.16 -22.00
CA PHE A 34 -10.31 6.48 -22.16
C PHE A 34 -8.78 6.39 -22.20
N ASP A 35 -8.18 5.49 -21.42
CA ASP A 35 -6.74 5.21 -21.38
C ASP A 35 -6.52 3.68 -21.31
N GLN A 36 -5.33 3.21 -21.69
CA GLN A 36 -4.91 1.82 -21.55
C GLN A 36 -4.36 1.50 -20.16
N SER A 37 -4.00 2.53 -19.38
CA SER A 37 -3.43 2.39 -18.05
C SER A 37 -4.43 2.75 -16.94
N LYS A 38 -4.29 2.10 -15.79
CA LYS A 38 -5.06 2.44 -14.59
C LYS A 38 -4.52 3.70 -13.92
N PHE A 39 -5.40 4.52 -13.37
CA PHE A 39 -5.05 5.70 -12.59
C PHE A 39 -5.14 5.40 -11.10
N VAL A 40 -4.13 5.80 -10.34
CA VAL A 40 -4.12 5.65 -8.87
C VAL A 40 -4.17 7.04 -8.25
N PHE A 41 -5.20 7.29 -7.45
CA PHE A 41 -5.40 8.54 -6.73
C PHE A 41 -5.06 8.31 -5.26
N THR A 42 -4.20 9.17 -4.71
CA THR A 42 -3.77 9.10 -3.31
C THR A 42 -4.03 10.42 -2.63
N ASP A 43 -4.72 10.39 -1.50
CA ASP A 43 -4.89 11.55 -0.64
C ASP A 43 -3.57 11.86 0.08
N VAL A 44 -3.02 13.06 -0.12
CA VAL A 44 -1.73 13.51 0.45
C VAL A 44 -1.92 14.44 1.66
N THR A 45 -3.07 14.39 2.32
CA THR A 45 -3.31 15.15 3.55
C THR A 45 -2.30 14.75 4.65
N PHE A 46 -1.73 15.75 5.32
CA PHE A 46 -0.64 15.56 6.29
C PHE A 46 -1.08 14.85 7.57
N ASP A 47 -2.31 15.10 8.03
CA ASP A 47 -2.83 14.58 9.30
C ASP A 47 -3.37 13.13 9.20
N ALA A 48 -3.41 12.55 8.00
CA ALA A 48 -3.84 11.17 7.81
C ALA A 48 -2.73 10.19 8.19
N THR A 49 -3.04 9.17 9.00
CA THR A 49 -2.08 8.10 9.30
C THR A 49 -1.85 7.22 8.07
N ASP A 50 -0.73 6.50 8.03
CA ASP A 50 -0.43 5.53 6.97
C ASP A 50 -1.55 4.51 6.77
N GLN A 51 -2.36 4.21 7.80
CA GLN A 51 -3.46 3.24 7.71
C GLN A 51 -4.77 3.86 7.21
N ASP A 52 -5.04 5.11 7.56
CA ASP A 52 -6.30 5.78 7.27
C ASP A 52 -6.30 6.53 5.93
N ARG A 53 -5.14 6.60 5.26
CA ARG A 53 -4.99 7.30 3.99
C ARG A 53 -5.86 6.66 2.92
N THR A 54 -6.65 7.49 2.24
CA THR A 54 -7.50 7.03 1.14
C THR A 54 -6.68 6.88 -0.14
N VAL A 55 -6.68 5.67 -0.70
CA VAL A 55 -6.12 5.36 -2.02
C VAL A 55 -7.17 4.63 -2.83
N VAL A 56 -7.47 5.16 -4.02
CA VAL A 56 -8.44 4.59 -4.95
C VAL A 56 -7.82 4.41 -6.33
N VAL A 57 -8.31 3.41 -7.04
CA VAL A 57 -7.81 3.03 -8.37
C VAL A 57 -8.98 3.12 -9.34
N ARG A 58 -8.77 3.86 -10.43
CA ARG A 58 -9.65 3.86 -11.59
C ARG A 58 -9.07 2.90 -12.62
N GLU A 59 -9.80 1.82 -12.86
CA GLU A 59 -9.45 0.83 -13.88
C GLU A 59 -9.85 1.30 -15.28
N PRO A 60 -9.23 0.76 -16.35
CA PRO A 60 -9.54 1.13 -17.73
C PRO A 60 -10.99 0.85 -18.16
N ASP A 61 -11.67 -0.08 -17.48
CA ASP A 61 -13.08 -0.44 -17.72
C ASP A 61 -14.08 0.60 -17.16
N GLY A 62 -13.57 1.66 -16.53
CA GLY A 62 -14.38 2.71 -15.90
C GLY A 62 -14.77 2.42 -14.45
N VAL A 63 -14.29 1.32 -13.84
CA VAL A 63 -14.56 1.00 -12.43
C VAL A 63 -13.65 1.81 -11.51
N LEU A 64 -14.23 2.50 -10.52
CA LEU A 64 -13.51 3.08 -9.39
C LEU A 64 -13.57 2.13 -8.20
N ARG A 65 -12.41 1.68 -7.72
CA ARG A 65 -12.31 0.76 -6.58
C ARG A 65 -11.33 1.27 -5.52
N THR A 66 -11.44 0.72 -4.31
CA THR A 66 -10.39 0.87 -3.29
C THR A 66 -9.10 0.18 -3.75
N ALA A 67 -7.96 0.72 -3.34
CA ALA A 67 -6.67 0.10 -3.61
C ALA A 67 -6.51 -1.24 -2.87
N LEU A 68 -5.78 -2.17 -3.49
CA LEU A 68 -5.31 -3.37 -2.80
C LEU A 68 -4.25 -2.99 -1.75
N PRO A 69 -4.01 -3.84 -0.73
CA PRO A 69 -3.00 -3.56 0.31
C PRO A 69 -1.61 -3.25 -0.25
N GLU A 70 -1.18 -3.95 -1.31
CA GLU A 70 0.11 -3.71 -1.95
C GLU A 70 0.16 -2.35 -2.68
N GLU A 71 -0.91 -2.01 -3.42
CA GLU A 71 -1.02 -0.73 -4.13
C GLU A 71 -1.01 0.43 -3.13
N HIS A 72 -1.74 0.29 -2.03
CA HIS A 72 -1.81 1.26 -0.93
C HIS A 72 -0.45 1.45 -0.26
N ASP A 73 0.21 0.36 0.16
CA ASP A 73 1.53 0.39 0.76
C ASP A 73 2.58 1.00 -0.18
N ARG A 74 2.49 0.73 -1.49
CA ARG A 74 3.41 1.28 -2.50
C ARG A 74 3.21 2.79 -2.67
N MET A 75 1.96 3.24 -2.79
CA MET A 75 1.65 4.67 -2.91
C MET A 75 2.06 5.46 -1.66
N ASN A 76 1.81 4.90 -0.47
CA ASN A 76 2.27 5.49 0.79
C ASN A 76 3.78 5.76 0.77
N ARG A 77 4.60 4.80 0.34
CA ARG A 77 6.07 4.96 0.28
C ARG A 77 6.54 5.99 -0.76
N ILE A 78 5.77 6.19 -1.84
CA ILE A 78 6.11 7.17 -2.89
C ILE A 78 5.91 8.60 -2.36
N TYR A 79 4.80 8.85 -1.67
CA TYR A 79 4.48 10.19 -1.18
C TYR A 79 5.07 10.49 0.20
N TYR A 80 5.32 9.47 1.02
CA TYR A 80 5.90 9.58 2.36
C TYR A 80 7.12 8.69 2.46
N GLU A 81 8.29 9.30 2.26
CA GLU A 81 9.56 8.58 2.25
C GLU A 81 9.84 7.92 3.60
N GLN A 82 10.06 6.61 3.58
CA GLN A 82 10.56 5.85 4.71
C GLN A 82 12.00 5.43 4.37
N PRO A 83 13.03 6.01 5.03
CA PRO A 83 14.44 5.88 4.60
C PRO A 83 14.93 4.44 4.42
N ASN A 84 14.38 3.51 5.20
CA ASN A 84 14.78 2.11 5.22
C ASN A 84 13.76 1.17 4.56
N ARG A 85 12.76 1.71 3.85
CA ARG A 85 11.69 0.94 3.20
C ARG A 85 11.51 1.38 1.75
N PRO A 86 12.24 0.78 0.80
CA PRO A 86 12.15 1.17 -0.60
C PRO A 86 10.76 0.87 -1.20
N VAL A 87 10.42 1.60 -2.27
CA VAL A 87 9.18 1.42 -3.03
C VAL A 87 9.19 0.07 -3.74
N PHE A 88 10.29 -0.26 -4.40
CA PHE A 88 10.50 -1.56 -5.04
C PHE A 88 11.05 -2.56 -4.03
N GLU A 89 10.62 -3.82 -4.17
CA GLU A 89 11.11 -4.90 -3.33
C GLU A 89 12.64 -5.07 -3.51
N PRO A 90 13.41 -5.15 -2.40
CA PRO A 90 14.83 -5.44 -2.47
C PRO A 90 15.10 -6.80 -3.12
N PRO A 91 16.12 -6.92 -4.01
CA PRO A 91 16.51 -8.20 -4.62
C PRO A 91 16.88 -9.29 -3.61
N LEU A 92 17.18 -8.92 -2.37
CA LEU A 92 17.51 -9.85 -1.30
C LEU A 92 16.38 -10.87 -1.04
N PHE A 93 15.12 -10.50 -1.29
CA PHE A 93 13.97 -11.36 -1.04
C PHE A 93 13.60 -12.24 -2.23
N SER A 94 14.35 -12.19 -3.33
CA SER A 94 14.15 -13.04 -4.51
C SER A 94 15.26 -14.09 -4.65
N TYR A 95 14.95 -15.19 -5.35
CA TYR A 95 15.96 -16.19 -5.70
C TYR A 95 16.96 -15.61 -6.72
N PRO A 96 18.28 -15.92 -6.60
CA PRO A 96 18.90 -16.92 -5.72
C PRO A 96 19.36 -16.38 -4.35
N HIS A 97 19.00 -15.15 -3.97
CA HIS A 97 19.48 -14.50 -2.74
C HIS A 97 18.76 -14.99 -1.48
N LEU A 98 17.54 -15.50 -1.63
CA LEU A 98 16.76 -16.15 -0.59
C LEU A 98 17.25 -17.61 -0.39
N GLN A 99 18.21 -17.83 0.52
CA GLN A 99 18.74 -19.16 0.91
C GLN A 99 18.45 -19.49 2.37
#